data_AF-D3PWM6-F1
#
_entry.id   AF-D3PWM6-F1
#
_cell.length_a   1.000
_cell.length_b   1.000
_cell.length_c   1.000
_cell.angle_alpha   90.00
_cell.angle_beta   90.00
_cell.angle_gamma   90.00
#
_symmetry.space_group_name_H-M   'P 1'
#
loop_
_entity.id
_entity.type
_entity.pdbx_description
1 polymer ?
#
loop_
_entity_poly.entity_id
_entity_poly.type
_entity_poly.pdbx_seq_one_letter_code
_entity_poly.pdbx_strand_id
1 'polypeptide(L)'
;MAAQIQGTVAASTLCRAVNGKKLPAWRVVQLFVEACGGDVEHWRTQHIRVSNALRSGAAQDVDSSTAPPSRVSDQRKMPTVQEALFRGAIRNMDRALIELDAVVDDPLTASIRIPGGHLGDQVHLLRQLWAVLNHRRRPVDSPASFAQCMKELKEHAGLSLLQISRQTDPSHMSKKARQDLGLDVSKPIAVSTLSDLCNPHQGRLPNAATLDRFLHALGYSAKEREGWQRLRADLAVQYDRRFHRPARAKSSRVKRPSFRPGGDMEIFGSYIDNEGFSLWDPY
;
A
#
# COMPACT_ATOMS: atom_id res chain seq x y z
N MET A 1 -24.18 16.45 -32.13
CA MET A 1 -25.28 15.91 -31.29
C MET A 1 -24.92 14.50 -30.89
N ALA A 2 -24.36 14.30 -29.69
CA ALA A 2 -24.07 12.95 -29.19
C ALA A 2 -25.37 12.33 -28.67
N ALA A 3 -25.77 11.18 -29.21
CA ALA A 3 -26.93 10.45 -28.73
C ALA A 3 -26.64 9.97 -27.29
N GLN A 4 -27.39 10.46 -26.32
CA GLN A 4 -27.23 10.08 -24.92
C GLN A 4 -27.78 8.67 -24.72
N ILE A 5 -26.89 7.67 -24.67
CA ILE A 5 -27.31 6.26 -24.62
C ILE A 5 -27.57 5.86 -23.16
N GLN A 6 -28.82 5.97 -22.72
CA GLN A 6 -29.23 5.49 -21.40
C GLN A 6 -29.14 3.96 -21.32
N GLY A 7 -28.45 3.43 -20.30
CA GLY A 7 -28.40 2.00 -20.03
C GLY A 7 -27.70 1.70 -18.70
N THR A 8 -28.20 0.71 -17.98
CA THR A 8 -27.60 0.24 -16.72
C THR A 8 -26.83 -1.07 -16.98
N VAL A 9 -25.68 -1.23 -16.32
CA VAL A 9 -24.90 -2.49 -16.34
C VAL A 9 -24.93 -3.08 -14.95
N ALA A 10 -25.26 -4.37 -14.83
CA ALA A 10 -25.23 -5.05 -13.54
C ALA A 10 -23.78 -5.10 -12.99
N ALA A 11 -23.61 -4.89 -11.68
CA ALA A 11 -22.31 -4.91 -11.01
C ALA A 11 -21.52 -6.21 -11.26
N SER A 12 -22.22 -7.35 -11.34
CA SER A 12 -21.60 -8.65 -11.66
C SER A 12 -20.92 -8.68 -13.04
N THR A 13 -21.42 -7.91 -14.01
CA THR A 13 -20.84 -7.79 -15.35
C THR A 13 -19.56 -6.96 -15.32
N LEU A 14 -19.54 -5.87 -14.56
CA LEU A 14 -18.34 -5.07 -14.34
C LEU A 14 -17.25 -5.88 -13.62
N CYS A 15 -17.59 -6.61 -12.55
CA CYS A 15 -16.63 -7.50 -11.87
C CYS A 15 -16.04 -8.54 -12.82
N ARG A 16 -16.86 -9.13 -13.71
CA ARG A 16 -16.37 -10.08 -14.72
C ARG A 16 -15.44 -9.42 -15.74
N ALA A 17 -15.74 -8.19 -16.17
CA ALA A 17 -14.89 -7.43 -17.08
C ALA A 17 -13.51 -7.12 -16.46
N VAL A 18 -13.50 -6.69 -15.20
CA VAL A 18 -12.26 -6.35 -14.45
C VAL A 18 -11.39 -7.58 -14.19
N ASN A 19 -11.98 -8.76 -14.03
CA ASN A 19 -11.22 -10.01 -13.85
C ASN A 19 -10.42 -10.44 -15.08
N GLY A 20 -10.57 -9.80 -16.25
CA GLY A 20 -9.68 -9.98 -17.40
C GLY A 20 -9.77 -11.33 -18.12
N LYS A 21 -10.69 -12.23 -17.72
CA LYS A 21 -10.85 -13.56 -18.34
C LYS A 21 -11.37 -13.50 -19.78
N LYS A 22 -12.13 -12.47 -20.12
CA LYS A 22 -12.71 -12.27 -21.45
C LYS A 22 -12.76 -10.77 -21.74
N LEU A 23 -12.51 -10.39 -23.00
CA LEU A 23 -12.69 -9.01 -23.42
C LEU A 23 -14.18 -8.62 -23.25
N PRO A 24 -14.50 -7.58 -22.45
CA PRO A 24 -15.88 -7.12 -22.30
C PRO A 24 -16.45 -6.63 -23.64
N ALA A 25 -17.77 -6.70 -23.79
CA ALA A 25 -18.45 -6.14 -24.94
C ALA A 25 -18.23 -4.62 -25.00
N TRP A 26 -18.18 -4.05 -26.21
CA TRP A 26 -17.93 -2.62 -26.42
C TRP A 26 -18.88 -1.75 -25.58
N ARG A 27 -20.16 -2.11 -25.50
CA ARG A 27 -21.15 -1.37 -24.72
C ARG A 27 -20.80 -1.23 -23.24
N VAL A 28 -20.20 -2.26 -22.64
CA VAL A 28 -19.78 -2.22 -21.22
C VAL A 28 -18.57 -1.29 -21.05
N VAL A 29 -17.62 -1.33 -21.99
CA VAL A 29 -16.46 -0.44 -21.99
C VAL A 29 -16.89 1.00 -22.19
N GLN A 30 -17.78 1.27 -23.13
CA GLN A 30 -18.35 2.59 -23.38
C GLN A 30 -19.01 3.16 -22.12
N LEU A 31 -19.93 2.43 -21.50
CA LEU A 31 -20.62 2.89 -20.29
C LEU A 31 -19.65 3.15 -19.13
N PHE A 32 -18.61 2.33 -19.01
CA PHE A 32 -17.56 2.54 -18.02
C PHE A 32 -16.74 3.81 -18.31
N VAL A 33 -16.33 4.01 -19.55
CA VAL A 33 -15.55 5.20 -19.99
C VAL A 33 -16.38 6.47 -19.84
N GLU A 34 -17.66 6.45 -20.24
CA GLU A 34 -18.59 7.57 -20.07
C GLU A 34 -18.80 7.90 -18.58
N ALA A 35 -18.99 6.89 -17.72
CA ALA A 35 -19.13 7.08 -16.28
C ALA A 35 -17.87 7.66 -15.62
N CYS A 36 -16.69 7.34 -16.15
CA CYS A 36 -15.41 7.88 -15.70
C CYS A 36 -15.02 9.20 -16.40
N GLY A 37 -15.84 9.76 -17.29
CA GLY A 37 -15.53 10.99 -18.03
C GLY A 37 -14.40 10.86 -19.05
N GLY A 38 -14.09 9.65 -19.52
CA GLY A 38 -13.02 9.42 -20.49
C GLY A 38 -13.43 9.62 -21.96
N ASP A 39 -12.44 9.66 -22.85
CA ASP A 39 -12.65 9.75 -24.30
C ASP A 39 -13.15 8.42 -24.90
N VAL A 40 -14.44 8.37 -25.22
CA VAL A 40 -15.12 7.20 -25.77
C VAL A 40 -14.53 6.77 -27.11
N GLU A 41 -14.16 7.68 -27.99
CA GLU A 41 -13.68 7.35 -29.34
C GLU A 41 -12.24 6.81 -29.31
N HIS A 42 -11.40 7.35 -28.43
CA HIS A 42 -10.09 6.77 -28.16
C HIS A 42 -10.22 5.31 -27.68
N TRP A 43 -11.08 5.08 -26.69
CA TRP A 43 -11.31 3.74 -26.14
C TRP A 43 -11.95 2.78 -27.13
N ARG A 44 -12.77 3.28 -28.06
CA ARG A 44 -13.35 2.52 -29.16
C ARG A 44 -12.27 1.98 -30.08
N THR A 45 -11.33 2.84 -30.44
CA THR A 45 -10.18 2.47 -31.27
C THR A 45 -9.35 1.38 -30.60
N GLN A 46 -9.08 1.51 -29.30
CA GLN A 46 -8.35 0.49 -28.54
C GLN A 46 -9.13 -0.82 -28.44
N HIS A 47 -10.43 -0.77 -28.19
CA HIS A 47 -11.27 -1.97 -28.10
C HIS A 47 -11.29 -2.73 -29.43
N ILE A 48 -11.47 -2.03 -30.55
CA ILE A 48 -11.41 -2.62 -31.89
C ILE A 48 -10.05 -3.28 -32.12
N ARG A 49 -8.95 -2.58 -31.83
CA ARG A 49 -7.59 -3.11 -31.99
C ARG A 49 -7.38 -4.40 -31.21
N VAL A 50 -7.78 -4.43 -29.93
CA VAL A 50 -7.65 -5.63 -29.08
C VAL A 50 -8.57 -6.74 -29.57
N SER A 51 -9.81 -6.42 -29.94
CA SER A 51 -10.76 -7.41 -30.44
C SER A 51 -10.29 -8.07 -31.75
N ASN A 52 -9.67 -7.29 -32.64
CA ASN A 52 -9.08 -7.80 -33.89
C ASN A 52 -7.87 -8.70 -33.60
N ALA A 53 -6.96 -8.27 -32.71
CA ALA A 53 -5.81 -9.08 -32.32
C ALA A 53 -6.22 -10.44 -31.72
N LEU A 54 -7.29 -10.46 -30.92
CA LEU A 54 -7.84 -11.72 -30.37
C LEU A 54 -8.49 -12.60 -31.43
N ARG A 55 -9.14 -12.02 -32.45
CA ARG A 55 -9.76 -12.78 -33.55
C ARG A 55 -8.73 -13.35 -34.51
N SER A 56 -7.67 -12.59 -34.79
CA SER A 56 -6.63 -12.99 -35.74
C SER A 56 -5.72 -14.11 -35.22
N GLY A 57 -5.91 -14.59 -33.98
CA GLY A 57 -5.04 -15.63 -33.41
C GLY A 57 -3.58 -15.20 -33.25
N ALA A 58 -3.26 -13.91 -33.50
CA ALA A 58 -1.89 -13.38 -33.52
C ALA A 58 -1.17 -13.44 -32.15
N ALA A 59 -1.86 -13.91 -31.11
CA ALA A 59 -1.28 -14.21 -29.80
C ALA A 59 -0.84 -15.68 -29.63
N GLN A 60 -1.11 -16.58 -30.59
CA GLN A 60 -0.80 -18.02 -30.48
C GLN A 60 0.38 -18.51 -31.33
N ASP A 61 0.89 -17.74 -32.29
CA ASP A 61 1.96 -18.20 -33.22
C ASP A 61 3.39 -17.82 -32.81
N VAL A 62 3.72 -17.79 -31.51
CA VAL A 62 5.11 -17.56 -31.05
C VAL A 62 5.78 -18.81 -30.48
N ASP A 63 5.15 -19.99 -30.51
CA ASP A 63 5.75 -21.16 -29.84
C ASP A 63 5.38 -22.52 -30.47
N SER A 64 5.87 -22.82 -31.69
CA SER A 64 5.89 -24.22 -32.19
C SER A 64 6.79 -24.58 -33.40
N SER A 65 7.73 -23.74 -33.89
CA SER A 65 8.65 -24.26 -34.94
C SER A 65 9.98 -23.52 -35.09
N THR A 66 10.93 -23.78 -34.18
CA THR A 66 12.36 -23.68 -34.51
C THR A 66 13.17 -24.71 -33.72
N ALA A 67 13.87 -25.60 -34.44
CA ALA A 67 14.86 -26.53 -33.92
C ALA A 67 16.07 -25.78 -33.28
N PRO A 68 16.85 -26.41 -32.37
CA PRO A 68 17.70 -25.70 -31.43
C PRO A 68 19.04 -25.29 -32.03
N PRO A 69 19.55 -24.10 -31.65
CA PRO A 69 20.93 -24.06 -31.17
C PRO A 69 21.03 -23.41 -29.77
N SER A 70 21.67 -24.17 -28.89
CA SER A 70 22.51 -23.78 -27.74
C SER A 70 22.25 -22.46 -26.99
N ARG A 71 21.87 -22.64 -25.71
CA ARG A 71 22.04 -21.78 -24.53
C ARG A 71 23.04 -20.62 -24.67
N VAL A 72 22.55 -19.38 -24.47
CA VAL A 72 23.03 -18.45 -23.43
C VAL A 72 21.81 -17.70 -22.87
N SER A 73 21.62 -17.82 -21.56
CA SER A 73 20.47 -17.30 -20.83
C SER A 73 20.62 -15.81 -20.52
N ASP A 74 19.75 -14.97 -21.08
CA ASP A 74 19.30 -13.73 -20.42
C ASP A 74 17.92 -13.30 -20.96
N GLN A 75 16.86 -14.03 -20.61
CA GLN A 75 15.50 -13.65 -20.96
C GLN A 75 14.93 -12.72 -19.89
N ARG A 76 15.06 -11.41 -20.10
CA ARG A 76 14.12 -10.43 -19.53
C ARG A 76 12.76 -10.70 -20.16
N LYS A 77 11.84 -11.31 -19.41
CA LYS A 77 10.42 -11.44 -19.78
C LYS A 77 9.88 -10.06 -20.14
N MET A 78 9.64 -9.81 -21.43
CA MET A 78 8.88 -8.65 -21.86
C MET A 78 7.42 -8.80 -21.41
N PRO A 79 6.79 -7.73 -20.91
CA PRO A 79 5.38 -7.77 -20.53
C PRO A 79 4.52 -8.03 -21.78
N THR A 80 3.55 -8.93 -21.65
CA THR A 80 2.59 -9.22 -22.73
C THR A 80 1.82 -7.95 -23.12
N VAL A 81 1.39 -7.87 -24.38
CA VAL A 81 0.61 -6.74 -24.91
C VAL A 81 -0.62 -6.42 -24.04
N GLN A 82 -1.25 -7.43 -23.43
CA GLN A 82 -2.33 -7.25 -22.44
C GLN A 82 -1.87 -6.50 -21.18
N GLU A 83 -0.66 -6.76 -20.69
CA GLU A 83 -0.11 -6.10 -19.50
C GLU A 83 0.27 -4.63 -19.81
N ALA A 84 0.80 -4.36 -21.02
CA ALA A 84 1.08 -3.00 -21.49
C ALA A 84 -0.20 -2.17 -21.66
N LEU A 85 -1.27 -2.76 -22.20
CA LEU A 85 -2.59 -2.13 -22.34
C LEU A 85 -3.27 -1.90 -20.99
N PHE A 86 -3.14 -2.85 -20.05
CA PHE A 86 -3.65 -2.69 -18.68
C PHE A 86 -2.88 -1.64 -17.88
N ARG A 87 -1.58 -1.45 -18.15
CA ARG A 87 -0.80 -0.31 -17.62
C ARG A 87 -1.25 1.02 -18.25
N GLY A 88 -1.60 1.04 -19.54
CA GLY A 88 -2.17 2.20 -20.22
C GLY A 88 -3.54 2.62 -19.68
N ALA A 89 -4.45 1.66 -19.53
CA ALA A 89 -5.78 1.85 -18.93
C ALA A 89 -5.71 2.52 -17.55
N ILE A 90 -4.71 2.13 -16.77
CA ILE A 90 -4.58 2.60 -15.39
C ILE A 90 -3.88 3.96 -15.29
N ARG A 91 -2.95 4.28 -16.19
CA ARG A 91 -2.47 5.67 -16.35
C ARG A 91 -3.59 6.62 -16.77
N ASN A 92 -4.54 6.14 -17.57
CA ASN A 92 -5.72 6.92 -17.95
C ASN A 92 -6.71 7.06 -16.77
N MET A 93 -6.84 6.06 -15.91
CA MET A 93 -7.58 6.18 -14.63
C MET A 93 -6.90 7.16 -13.67
N ASP A 94 -5.57 7.14 -13.55
CA ASP A 94 -4.81 8.10 -12.73
C ASP A 94 -5.03 9.53 -13.22
N ARG A 95 -5.00 9.74 -14.54
CA ARG A 95 -5.28 11.03 -15.16
C ARG A 95 -6.73 11.49 -14.94
N ALA A 96 -7.71 10.59 -15.11
CA ALA A 96 -9.11 10.89 -14.86
C ALA A 96 -9.37 11.24 -13.38
N LEU A 97 -8.67 10.60 -12.44
CA LEU A 97 -8.75 10.94 -11.01
C LEU A 97 -8.13 12.30 -10.70
N ILE A 98 -7.02 12.68 -11.35
CA ILE A 98 -6.40 14.01 -11.23
C ILE A 98 -7.31 15.11 -11.83
N GLU A 99 -7.91 14.85 -12.99
CA GLU A 99 -8.84 15.77 -13.64
C GLU A 99 -10.15 15.93 -12.81
N LEU A 100 -10.61 14.86 -12.13
CA LEU A 100 -11.71 14.94 -11.17
C LEU A 100 -11.38 15.74 -9.90
N ASP A 101 -10.15 15.64 -9.37
CA ASP A 101 -9.69 16.45 -8.24
C ASP A 101 -9.67 17.95 -8.60
N ALA A 102 -9.22 18.29 -9.82
CA ALA A 102 -9.20 19.68 -10.31
C ALA A 102 -10.62 20.30 -10.46
N VAL A 103 -11.64 19.48 -10.68
CA VAL A 103 -13.05 19.93 -10.81
C VAL A 103 -13.70 20.11 -9.43
N VAL A 104 -13.21 19.45 -8.38
CA VAL A 104 -13.75 19.56 -7.01
C VAL A 104 -13.33 20.88 -6.33
N ASP A 105 -12.23 21.49 -6.76
CA ASP A 105 -11.74 22.77 -6.21
C ASP A 105 -12.35 24.03 -6.86
N ASP A 106 -13.19 23.90 -7.89
CA ASP A 106 -13.96 25.00 -8.50
C ASP A 106 -15.48 24.81 -8.28
N PRO A 107 -16.07 25.45 -7.24
CA PRO A 107 -17.47 25.25 -6.87
C PRO A 107 -18.48 25.82 -7.89
N LEU A 108 -18.04 26.49 -8.97
CA LEU A 108 -18.94 27.11 -9.94
C LEU A 108 -19.17 26.28 -11.21
N THR A 109 -18.45 25.18 -11.42
CA THR A 109 -18.52 24.43 -12.70
C THR A 109 -19.22 23.06 -12.69
N ALA A 110 -19.59 22.48 -11.54
CA ALA A 110 -20.09 21.10 -11.52
C ALA A 110 -21.58 20.98 -11.19
N SER A 111 -22.46 21.30 -12.16
CA SER A 111 -23.85 20.82 -12.16
C SER A 111 -23.99 19.60 -13.08
N ILE A 112 -23.26 18.53 -12.78
CA ILE A 112 -23.44 17.25 -13.44
C ILE A 112 -24.44 16.45 -12.60
N ARG A 113 -25.72 16.50 -13.00
CA ARG A 113 -26.77 15.64 -12.42
C ARG A 113 -26.58 14.21 -12.90
N ILE A 114 -25.88 13.40 -12.10
CA ILE A 114 -25.91 11.94 -12.24
C ILE A 114 -27.07 11.42 -11.37
N PRO A 115 -28.05 10.68 -11.92
CA PRO A 115 -29.17 10.21 -11.15
C PRO A 115 -28.75 9.07 -10.20
N GLY A 116 -28.85 9.31 -8.90
CA GLY A 116 -28.98 8.25 -7.88
C GLY A 116 -27.83 8.01 -6.90
N GLY A 117 -26.83 8.88 -6.79
CA GLY A 117 -25.81 8.76 -5.74
C GLY A 117 -25.07 10.08 -5.49
N HIS A 118 -24.68 10.32 -4.23
CA HIS A 118 -23.88 11.49 -3.88
C HIS A 118 -22.48 11.33 -4.50
N LEU A 119 -22.02 12.33 -5.25
CA LEU A 119 -20.72 12.31 -5.97
C LEU A 119 -19.55 11.94 -5.04
N GLY A 120 -19.63 12.35 -3.77
CA GLY A 120 -18.65 12.01 -2.73
C GLY A 120 -18.52 10.51 -2.45
N ASP A 121 -19.63 9.75 -2.49
CA ASP A 121 -19.60 8.31 -2.24
C ASP A 121 -18.93 7.54 -3.39
N GLN A 122 -19.10 8.03 -4.62
CA GLN A 122 -18.48 7.46 -5.81
C GLN A 122 -16.98 7.75 -5.88
N VAL A 123 -16.56 8.97 -5.55
CA VAL A 123 -15.13 9.32 -5.45
C VAL A 123 -14.45 8.54 -4.34
N HIS A 124 -15.13 8.32 -3.21
CA HIS A 124 -14.60 7.48 -2.13
C HIS A 124 -14.42 6.03 -2.56
N LEU A 125 -15.42 5.44 -3.24
CA LEU A 125 -15.33 4.10 -3.81
C LEU A 125 -14.20 3.97 -4.83
N LEU A 126 -14.03 4.96 -5.72
CA LEU A 126 -12.94 4.95 -6.71
C LEU A 126 -11.57 5.06 -6.05
N ARG A 127 -11.42 5.89 -5.00
CA ARG A 127 -10.19 5.99 -4.20
C ARG A 127 -9.88 4.69 -3.46
N GLN A 128 -10.87 4.04 -2.86
CA GLN A 128 -10.71 2.73 -2.20
C GLN A 128 -10.31 1.64 -3.21
N LEU A 129 -10.98 1.61 -4.37
CA LEU A 129 -10.75 0.60 -5.40
C LEU A 129 -9.37 0.80 -6.06
N TRP A 130 -8.95 2.05 -6.24
CA TRP A 130 -7.60 2.38 -6.67
C TRP A 130 -6.54 1.94 -5.67
N ALA A 131 -6.74 2.21 -4.37
CA ALA A 131 -5.81 1.77 -3.34
C ALA A 131 -5.66 0.24 -3.37
N VAL A 132 -6.77 -0.51 -3.37
CA VAL A 132 -6.74 -1.98 -3.45
C VAL A 132 -6.03 -2.48 -4.72
N LEU A 133 -6.24 -1.84 -5.87
CA LEU A 133 -5.60 -2.23 -7.13
C LEU A 133 -4.10 -1.91 -7.16
N ASN A 134 -3.66 -0.78 -6.61
CA ASN A 134 -2.25 -0.40 -6.60
C ASN A 134 -1.43 -1.22 -5.60
N HIS A 135 -2.04 -1.67 -4.51
CA HIS A 135 -1.38 -2.55 -3.54
C HIS A 135 -1.08 -3.93 -4.09
N ARG A 136 -1.86 -4.41 -5.07
CA ARG A 136 -1.54 -5.65 -5.80
C ARG A 136 -0.39 -5.51 -6.80
N ARG A 137 0.04 -4.27 -7.12
CA ARG A 137 1.01 -3.99 -8.18
C ARG A 137 2.42 -3.74 -7.68
N ARG A 138 2.57 -3.18 -6.47
CA ARG A 138 3.89 -2.97 -5.87
C ARG A 138 4.14 -4.11 -4.89
N PRO A 139 5.09 -5.02 -5.16
CA PRO A 139 5.48 -6.01 -4.17
C PRO A 139 6.02 -5.26 -2.95
N VAL A 140 5.35 -5.41 -1.82
CA VAL A 140 5.84 -4.89 -0.55
C VAL A 140 6.81 -5.93 -0.01
N ASP A 141 8.10 -5.73 -0.29
CA ASP A 141 9.18 -6.69 -0.04
C ASP A 141 10.08 -6.28 1.13
N SER A 142 9.85 -5.09 1.68
CA SER A 142 10.67 -4.44 2.69
C SER A 142 9.87 -3.53 3.64
N PRO A 143 10.31 -3.31 4.90
CA PRO A 143 9.71 -2.36 5.83
C PRO A 143 9.64 -0.95 5.25
N ALA A 144 10.65 -0.53 4.48
CA ALA A 144 10.66 0.76 3.80
C ALA A 144 9.51 0.87 2.79
N SER A 145 9.32 -0.17 1.95
CA SER A 145 8.17 -0.22 1.03
C SER A 145 6.83 -0.26 1.78
N PHE A 146 6.76 -0.95 2.92
CA PHE A 146 5.57 -1.02 3.75
C PHE A 146 5.20 0.35 4.35
N ALA A 147 6.18 1.07 4.91
CA ALA A 147 6.00 2.42 5.43
C ALA A 147 5.64 3.42 4.33
N GLN A 148 6.22 3.29 3.13
CA GLN A 148 5.82 4.07 1.95
C GLN A 148 4.35 3.83 1.58
N CYS A 149 3.88 2.58 1.61
CA CYS A 149 2.46 2.30 1.40
C CYS A 149 1.58 2.93 2.49
N MET A 150 1.98 2.88 3.78
CA MET A 150 1.23 3.55 4.85
C MET A 150 1.13 5.06 4.62
N LYS A 151 2.21 5.70 4.15
CA LYS A 151 2.23 7.11 3.79
C LYS A 151 1.25 7.42 2.66
N GLU A 152 1.28 6.63 1.58
CA GLU A 152 0.35 6.75 0.45
C GLU A 152 -1.09 6.59 0.93
N LEU A 153 -1.41 5.58 1.75
CA LEU A 153 -2.76 5.40 2.30
C LEU A 153 -3.27 6.63 3.05
N LYS A 154 -2.42 7.23 3.88
CA LYS A 154 -2.74 8.44 4.65
C LYS A 154 -2.95 9.64 3.74
N GLU A 155 -2.15 9.80 2.69
CA GLU A 155 -2.31 10.85 1.67
C GLU A 155 -3.62 10.67 0.90
N HIS A 156 -3.97 9.45 0.49
CA HIS A 156 -5.23 9.16 -0.20
C HIS A 156 -6.48 9.39 0.66
N ALA A 157 -6.38 9.15 1.97
CA ALA A 157 -7.46 9.46 2.89
C ALA A 157 -7.65 10.98 3.10
N GLY A 158 -6.67 11.81 2.70
CA GLY A 158 -6.71 13.26 2.93
C GLY A 158 -6.66 13.65 4.41
N LEU A 159 -6.13 12.77 5.27
CA LEU A 159 -6.09 12.98 6.72
C LEU A 159 -4.69 13.39 7.19
N SER A 160 -4.61 14.42 8.03
CA SER A 160 -3.39 14.75 8.77
C SER A 160 -3.10 13.72 9.87
N LEU A 161 -1.84 13.62 10.30
CA LEU A 161 -1.45 12.71 11.39
C LEU A 161 -2.18 13.05 12.70
N LEU A 162 -2.46 14.34 12.95
CA LEU A 162 -3.23 14.79 14.11
C LEU A 162 -4.70 14.33 14.05
N GLN A 163 -5.33 14.39 12.87
CA GLN A 163 -6.69 13.88 12.67
C GLN A 163 -6.75 12.37 12.89
N ILE A 164 -5.79 11.62 12.34
CA ILE A 164 -5.70 10.17 12.56
C ILE A 164 -5.53 9.87 14.05
N SER A 165 -4.63 10.56 14.74
CA SER A 165 -4.43 10.42 16.18
C SER A 165 -5.74 10.63 16.96
N ARG A 166 -6.48 11.72 16.67
CA ARG A 166 -7.80 12.00 17.28
C ARG A 166 -8.84 10.92 16.98
N GLN A 167 -8.90 10.41 15.75
CA GLN A 167 -9.82 9.34 15.37
C GLN A 167 -9.50 8.00 16.05
N THR A 168 -8.24 7.80 16.45
CA THR A 168 -7.87 6.63 17.24
C THR A 168 -8.14 6.77 18.72
N ASP A 169 -8.58 7.94 19.21
CA ASP A 169 -8.89 8.13 20.63
C ASP A 169 -10.06 7.21 21.02
N PRO A 170 -9.89 6.35 22.04
CA PRO A 170 -10.95 5.46 22.49
C PRO A 170 -12.25 6.20 22.77
N SER A 171 -12.19 7.44 23.25
CA SER A 171 -13.36 8.28 23.60
C SER A 171 -14.30 8.49 22.41
N HIS A 172 -13.77 8.48 21.19
CA HIS A 172 -14.55 8.59 19.94
C HIS A 172 -14.93 7.24 19.33
N MET A 173 -14.45 6.12 19.86
CA MET A 173 -14.75 4.77 19.37
C MET A 173 -15.93 4.14 20.11
N SER A 174 -16.81 3.47 19.38
CA SER A 174 -17.91 2.68 19.97
C SER A 174 -17.36 1.54 20.84
N LYS A 175 -18.12 1.12 21.87
CA LYS A 175 -17.74 -0.03 22.73
C LYS A 175 -17.44 -1.28 21.90
N LYS A 176 -18.22 -1.53 20.84
CA LYS A 176 -18.01 -2.64 19.91
C LYS A 176 -16.68 -2.50 19.17
N ALA A 177 -16.37 -1.33 18.62
CA ALA A 177 -15.10 -1.10 17.94
C ALA A 177 -13.90 -1.30 18.90
N ARG A 178 -14.01 -0.87 20.16
CA ARG A 178 -12.98 -1.12 21.18
C ARG A 178 -12.80 -2.62 21.46
N GLN A 179 -13.90 -3.37 21.54
CA GLN A 179 -13.87 -4.82 21.75
C GLN A 179 -13.29 -5.56 20.55
N ASP A 180 -13.66 -5.18 19.32
CA ASP A 180 -13.16 -5.78 18.08
C ASP A 180 -11.65 -5.56 17.91
N LEU A 181 -11.10 -4.46 18.44
CA LEU A 181 -9.66 -4.17 18.42
C LEU A 181 -8.84 -5.02 19.42
N GLY A 182 -9.49 -5.72 20.36
CA GLY A 182 -8.83 -6.71 21.23
C GLY A 182 -7.69 -6.20 22.12
N LEU A 183 -7.56 -4.89 22.33
CA LEU A 183 -6.44 -4.25 23.04
C LEU A 183 -6.95 -3.26 24.08
N ASP A 184 -6.14 -3.06 25.12
CA ASP A 184 -6.33 -1.98 26.09
C ASP A 184 -6.06 -0.64 25.40
N VAL A 185 -7.09 -0.11 24.73
CA VAL A 185 -7.03 1.10 23.89
C VAL A 185 -7.01 2.36 24.76
N SER A 186 -6.33 2.35 25.91
CA SER A 186 -6.42 3.44 26.90
C SER A 186 -5.93 4.79 26.39
N LYS A 187 -5.12 4.83 25.32
CA LYS A 187 -4.54 6.07 24.78
C LYS A 187 -4.63 6.14 23.26
N PRO A 188 -4.88 7.33 22.66
CA PRO A 188 -4.75 7.55 21.21
C PRO A 188 -3.33 7.22 20.72
N ILE A 189 -3.18 6.90 19.43
CA ILE A 189 -1.83 6.74 18.86
C ILE A 189 -1.15 8.11 18.85
N ALA A 190 0.05 8.20 19.43
CA ALA A 190 0.83 9.44 19.40
C ALA A 190 1.20 9.85 17.96
N VAL A 191 1.21 11.16 17.70
CA VAL A 191 1.56 11.71 16.37
C VAL A 191 2.99 11.31 15.95
N SER A 192 3.93 11.22 16.91
CA SER A 192 5.29 10.71 16.65
C SER A 192 5.28 9.27 16.15
N THR A 193 4.50 8.38 16.77
CA THR A 193 4.36 6.99 16.31
C THR A 193 3.72 6.88 14.92
N LEU A 194 2.80 7.79 14.58
CA LEU A 194 2.23 7.85 13.23
C LEU A 194 3.24 8.39 12.20
N SER A 195 4.08 9.35 12.60
CA SER A 195 5.18 9.86 11.78
C SER A 195 6.19 8.74 11.50
N ASP A 196 6.55 7.97 12.52
CA ASP A 196 7.41 6.80 12.46
C ASP A 196 6.88 5.74 11.48
N LEU A 197 5.59 5.41 11.62
CA LEU A 197 4.87 4.47 10.75
C LEU A 197 4.93 4.85 9.26
N CYS A 198 4.87 6.14 8.95
CA CYS A 198 4.85 6.66 7.58
C CYS A 198 6.24 7.03 7.04
N ASN A 199 7.31 6.78 7.80
CA ASN A 199 8.67 7.14 7.40
C ASN A 199 9.39 5.95 6.76
N PRO A 200 9.66 5.96 5.44
CA PRO A 200 10.31 4.85 4.74
C PRO A 200 11.76 4.61 5.20
N HIS A 201 12.39 5.60 5.85
CA HIS A 201 13.73 5.42 6.43
C HIS A 201 13.71 4.62 7.72
N GLN A 202 12.54 4.42 8.34
CA GLN A 202 12.42 3.53 9.48
C GLN A 202 12.36 2.08 9.01
N GLY A 203 13.45 1.35 9.27
CA GLY A 203 13.55 -0.09 8.96
C GLY A 203 12.72 -1.00 9.87
N ARG A 204 11.78 -0.44 10.67
CA ARG A 204 11.01 -1.19 11.67
C ARG A 204 9.57 -1.33 11.21
N LEU A 205 9.06 -2.57 11.26
CA LEU A 205 7.63 -2.81 11.05
C LEU A 205 6.83 -2.34 12.26
N PRO A 206 5.65 -1.74 12.05
CA PRO A 206 4.79 -1.33 13.16
C PRO A 206 4.30 -2.54 13.96
N ASN A 207 3.85 -2.30 15.18
CA ASN A 207 3.11 -3.29 15.95
C ASN A 207 1.75 -3.57 15.26
N ALA A 208 1.27 -4.82 15.34
CA ALA A 208 -0.04 -5.22 14.83
C ALA A 208 -1.17 -4.32 15.39
N ALA A 209 -1.13 -4.03 16.68
CA ALA A 209 -2.03 -3.10 17.36
C ALA A 209 -2.07 -1.71 16.71
N THR A 210 -0.90 -1.13 16.46
CA THR A 210 -0.73 0.21 15.88
C THR A 210 -1.24 0.23 14.44
N LEU A 211 -0.91 -0.80 13.66
CA LEU A 211 -1.37 -0.94 12.28
C LEU A 211 -2.90 -1.04 12.21
N ASP A 212 -3.51 -1.85 13.07
CA ASP A 212 -4.96 -2.07 13.03
C ASP A 212 -5.76 -0.81 13.35
N ARG A 213 -5.31 -0.06 14.36
CA ARG A 213 -5.91 1.22 14.75
C ARG A 213 -5.71 2.31 13.69
N PHE A 214 -4.53 2.35 13.07
CA PHE A 214 -4.25 3.26 11.97
C PHE A 214 -5.21 3.01 10.80
N LEU A 215 -5.32 1.76 10.34
CA LEU A 215 -6.21 1.40 9.23
C LEU A 215 -7.69 1.61 9.57
N HIS A 216 -8.09 1.37 10.82
CA HIS A 216 -9.45 1.67 11.27
C HIS A 216 -9.75 3.18 11.19
N ALA A 217 -8.81 4.04 11.62
CA ALA A 217 -8.97 5.49 11.51
C ALA A 217 -9.10 5.93 10.05
N LEU A 218 -8.40 5.28 9.13
CA LEU A 218 -8.54 5.52 7.69
C LEU A 218 -9.84 4.95 7.08
N GLY A 219 -10.69 4.28 7.86
CA GLY A 219 -11.99 3.75 7.40
C GLY A 219 -11.92 2.39 6.71
N TYR A 220 -10.80 1.65 6.82
CA TYR A 220 -10.68 0.32 6.22
C TYR A 220 -11.57 -0.71 6.91
N SER A 221 -12.19 -1.58 6.12
CA SER A 221 -13.01 -2.68 6.62
C SER A 221 -12.17 -3.71 7.38
N ALA A 222 -12.80 -4.49 8.27
CA ALA A 222 -12.12 -5.55 9.02
C ALA A 222 -11.39 -6.56 8.12
N LYS A 223 -11.98 -6.90 6.97
CA LYS A 223 -11.39 -7.82 5.99
C LYS A 223 -10.13 -7.25 5.33
N GLU A 224 -10.13 -5.96 5.00
CA GLU A 224 -8.96 -5.31 4.42
C GLU A 224 -7.85 -5.19 5.46
N ARG A 225 -8.20 -4.83 6.70
CA ARG A 225 -7.26 -4.78 7.83
C ARG A 225 -6.60 -6.14 8.06
N GLU A 226 -7.34 -7.24 7.98
CA GLU A 226 -6.78 -8.58 8.05
C GLU A 226 -5.75 -8.86 6.95
N GLY A 227 -6.03 -8.44 5.71
CA GLY A 227 -5.07 -8.54 4.59
C GLY A 227 -3.75 -7.81 4.89
N TRP A 228 -3.84 -6.62 5.46
CA TRP A 228 -2.68 -5.85 5.90
C TRP A 228 -1.91 -6.49 7.06
N GLN A 229 -2.61 -7.08 8.03
CA GLN A 229 -1.98 -7.80 9.13
C GLN A 229 -1.21 -9.02 8.64
N ARG A 230 -1.77 -9.77 7.68
CA ARG A 230 -1.09 -10.91 7.05
C ARG A 230 0.18 -10.46 6.32
N LEU A 231 0.07 -9.41 5.50
CA LEU A 231 1.24 -8.85 4.80
C LEU A 231 2.35 -8.41 5.78
N ARG A 232 1.98 -7.75 6.87
CA ARG A 232 2.90 -7.34 7.94
C ARG A 232 3.53 -8.54 8.65
N ALA A 233 2.77 -9.59 8.93
CA ALA A 233 3.27 -10.83 9.53
C ALA A 233 4.26 -11.55 8.60
N ASP A 234 3.95 -11.64 7.30
CA ASP A 234 4.83 -12.24 6.29
C ASP A 234 6.16 -11.49 6.20
N LEU A 235 6.10 -10.15 6.18
CA LEU A 235 7.31 -9.30 6.22
C LEU A 235 8.10 -9.49 7.50
N ALA A 236 7.43 -9.61 8.65
CA ALA A 236 8.10 -9.84 9.92
C ALA A 236 8.87 -11.17 9.91
N VAL A 237 8.27 -12.25 9.41
CA VAL A 237 8.94 -13.56 9.26
C VAL A 237 10.14 -13.48 8.31
N GLN A 238 9.98 -12.77 7.18
CA GLN A 238 11.07 -12.61 6.22
C GLN A 238 12.24 -11.79 6.78
N TYR A 239 11.95 -10.74 7.56
CA TYR A 239 12.97 -9.86 8.12
C TYR A 239 13.65 -10.45 9.36
N ASP A 240 12.90 -11.14 10.22
CA ASP A 240 13.46 -11.84 11.37
C ASP A 240 14.50 -12.89 10.92
N ARG A 241 14.22 -13.62 9.84
CA ARG A 241 15.19 -14.55 9.22
C ARG A 241 16.48 -13.88 8.72
N ARG A 242 16.41 -12.62 8.26
CA ARG A 242 17.59 -11.88 7.77
C ARG A 242 18.43 -11.32 8.92
N PHE A 243 17.79 -10.95 10.04
CA PHE A 243 18.46 -10.41 11.23
C PHE A 243 18.92 -11.49 12.21
N HIS A 244 18.29 -12.67 12.20
CA HIS A 244 18.86 -13.90 12.71
C HIS A 244 19.96 -14.40 11.76
N ARG A 245 21.02 -13.60 11.66
CA ARG A 245 22.36 -14.15 11.46
C ARG A 245 22.49 -15.23 12.54
N PRO A 246 22.59 -16.53 12.18
CA PRO A 246 22.58 -17.62 13.15
C PRO A 246 23.62 -17.24 14.19
N ALA A 247 23.17 -17.01 15.44
CA ALA A 247 23.94 -16.40 16.51
C ALA A 247 25.34 -16.99 16.44
N ARG A 248 26.30 -16.23 15.87
CA ARG A 248 27.56 -16.71 15.29
C ARG A 248 28.04 -17.84 16.18
N ALA A 249 27.81 -19.09 15.75
CA ALA A 249 27.82 -20.27 16.63
C ALA A 249 29.00 -20.09 17.54
N LYS A 250 28.75 -19.78 18.83
CA LYS A 250 29.75 -19.19 19.74
C LYS A 250 31.03 -19.92 19.47
N SER A 251 31.93 -19.29 18.70
CA SER A 251 33.14 -19.94 18.21
C SER A 251 33.75 -20.45 19.47
N SER A 252 33.74 -21.78 19.64
CA SER A 252 34.22 -22.44 20.86
C SER A 252 35.56 -21.81 21.11
N ARG A 253 35.58 -20.90 22.08
CA ARG A 253 36.74 -20.07 22.36
C ARG A 253 37.71 -21.11 22.85
N VAL A 254 38.60 -21.55 21.96
CA VAL A 254 39.76 -22.38 22.30
C VAL A 254 40.31 -21.70 23.53
N LYS A 255 40.22 -22.36 24.68
CA LYS A 255 40.76 -21.87 25.95
C LYS A 255 42.22 -21.56 25.65
N ARG A 256 42.56 -20.29 25.40
CA ARG A 256 43.95 -19.88 25.41
C ARG A 256 44.41 -20.14 26.84
N PRO A 257 45.43 -20.99 27.06
CA PRO A 257 45.94 -21.25 28.39
C PRO A 257 46.36 -19.91 29.00
N SER A 258 45.80 -19.62 30.18
CA SER A 258 46.11 -18.42 30.94
C SER A 258 47.55 -18.54 31.46
N PHE A 259 48.48 -17.83 30.83
CA PHE A 259 49.78 -17.56 31.45
C PHE A 259 49.55 -16.51 32.53
N ARG A 260 49.66 -16.91 33.80
CA ARG A 260 49.69 -15.98 34.95
C ARG A 260 51.16 -15.70 35.28
N PRO A 261 51.69 -14.48 35.05
CA PRO A 261 52.82 -14.01 35.82
C PRO A 261 52.28 -13.46 37.14
N GLY A 262 52.72 -14.07 38.25
CA GLY A 262 52.49 -13.55 39.59
C GLY A 262 53.19 -12.21 39.79
N GLY A 263 52.66 -11.40 40.68
CA GLY A 263 53.23 -10.11 41.05
C GLY A 263 52.24 -9.33 41.90
N ASP A 264 52.28 -9.60 43.20
CA ASP A 264 51.70 -8.79 44.25
C ASP A 264 52.06 -7.31 44.04
N MET A 265 51.07 -6.42 44.09
CA MET A 265 51.31 -5.07 44.55
C MET A 265 50.08 -4.55 45.26
N GLU A 266 50.31 -4.32 46.54
CA GLU A 266 49.35 -3.98 47.56
C GLU A 266 49.47 -2.46 47.83
N ILE A 267 48.37 -1.88 48.31
CA ILE A 267 48.25 -0.68 49.17
C ILE A 267 48.17 0.74 48.52
N PHE A 268 47.26 1.51 49.15
CA PHE A 268 47.06 2.96 49.22
C PHE A 268 46.20 3.58 48.11
N GLY A 269 45.14 4.35 48.39
CA GLY A 269 44.64 4.89 49.65
C GLY A 269 43.51 5.90 49.42
N SER A 270 42.76 6.15 50.51
CA SER A 270 42.05 7.37 50.92
C SER A 270 41.09 8.13 49.96
N TYR A 271 39.82 8.14 50.36
CA TYR A 271 39.11 9.30 50.93
C TYR A 271 39.24 10.66 50.21
N ILE A 272 38.20 11.08 49.48
CA ILE A 272 37.75 12.49 49.41
C ILE A 272 36.22 12.50 49.40
N ASP A 273 35.64 12.93 50.53
CA ASP A 273 34.36 13.62 50.57
C ASP A 273 34.55 15.04 50.02
N ASN A 274 33.67 15.52 49.13
CA ASN A 274 32.90 16.75 49.36
C ASN A 274 32.14 17.22 48.12
N GLU A 275 30.84 17.38 48.35
CA GLU A 275 30.00 18.54 48.07
C GLU A 275 30.28 19.41 46.83
N GLY A 276 29.26 19.51 45.98
CA GLY A 276 29.16 20.58 44.99
C GLY A 276 28.11 20.31 43.92
N PHE A 277 26.82 20.36 44.26
CA PHE A 277 25.76 20.49 43.26
C PHE A 277 24.85 21.66 43.59
N SER A 278 25.29 22.86 43.20
CA SER A 278 24.48 24.07 43.16
C SER A 278 23.65 24.11 41.89
N LEU A 279 22.34 24.26 42.11
CA LEU A 279 21.51 25.35 41.59
C LEU A 279 21.62 25.68 40.09
N TRP A 280 20.64 25.22 39.30
CA TRP A 280 20.19 25.95 38.12
C TRP A 280 18.67 26.12 38.21
N ASP A 281 18.27 27.34 38.58
CA ASP A 281 16.93 27.88 38.41
C ASP A 281 16.80 28.46 36.98
N PRO A 282 15.59 28.49 36.38
CA PRO A 282 15.39 28.86 34.99
C PRO A 282 15.04 30.34 34.81
N TYR A 283 15.47 30.89 33.68
CA TYR A 283 14.76 31.95 32.95
C TYR A 283 14.27 31.38 31.62
#